data_AF-A0A7W8NKC1-F1
#
_entry.id   AF-A0A7W8NKC1-F1
#
_cell.length_a   1.000
_cell.length_b   1.000
_cell.length_c   1.000
_cell.angle_alpha   90.00
_cell.angle_beta   90.00
_cell.angle_gamma   90.00
#
_symmetry.space_group_name_H-M   'P 1'
#
loop_
_entity.id
_entity.type
_entity.pdbx_description
1 polymer ?
#
loop_
_entity_poly.entity_id
_entity_poly.type
_entity_poly.pdbx_seq_one_letter_code
_entity_poly.pdbx_strand_id
1 'polypeptide(L)'
;MRSAFRPALLCAATLLAPFAADAGEMTLFQDSDFRGRAVTVRSDVGDLSRMNFNDKASSIIVRSGSWEVCRDANYRGSCRVLRPGYYSSLPGMNDVISSVREVGKPGHGGHRPPPPPPPKPRPPDDMRGAVLLFPDVGMRGQPVRLEREVRDLSRYGFNDRTVSVVINYGRWEFCVDANYRGRCMIMGPGSYGRLHGMERRISSVRRVR
;
A
#
# COMPACT_ATOMS: atom_id res chain seq x y z
N MET A 1 -69.59 10.06 17.65
CA MET A 1 -68.40 10.48 16.87
C MET A 1 -67.18 9.80 17.47
N ARG A 2 -66.27 9.30 16.62
CA ARG A 2 -65.21 8.33 16.93
C ARG A 2 -63.93 9.03 17.44
N SER A 3 -63.24 8.46 18.44
CA SER A 3 -61.80 8.61 18.72
C SER A 3 -61.39 7.41 19.58
N ALA A 4 -60.63 6.41 19.10
CA ALA A 4 -59.20 6.39 18.74
C ALA A 4 -58.29 6.52 19.97
N PHE A 5 -57.59 5.44 20.35
CA PHE A 5 -56.15 5.41 20.65
C PHE A 5 -55.72 3.96 20.94
N ARG A 6 -54.83 3.42 20.10
CA ARG A 6 -54.13 2.14 20.32
C ARG A 6 -52.69 2.46 20.69
N PRO A 7 -52.14 2.02 21.83
CA PRO A 7 -50.72 2.09 22.05
C PRO A 7 -50.07 0.83 21.46
N ALA A 8 -49.29 1.02 20.40
CA ALA A 8 -48.35 0.03 19.91
C ALA A 8 -47.12 0.01 20.85
N LEU A 9 -46.81 -1.14 21.45
CA LEU A 9 -45.53 -1.35 22.12
C LEU A 9 -44.44 -1.53 21.05
N LEU A 10 -43.48 -0.61 21.02
CA LEU A 10 -42.25 -0.71 20.27
C LEU A 10 -41.33 -1.78 20.88
N CYS A 11 -41.10 -2.87 20.15
CA CYS A 11 -39.98 -3.77 20.43
C CYS A 11 -38.69 -3.08 19.98
N ALA A 12 -37.88 -2.61 20.93
CA ALA A 12 -36.52 -2.18 20.65
C ALA A 12 -35.63 -3.41 20.45
N ALA A 13 -35.50 -3.87 19.21
CA ALA A 13 -34.50 -4.86 18.85
C ALA A 13 -33.11 -4.18 18.83
N THR A 14 -32.30 -4.43 19.85
CA THR A 14 -30.88 -4.10 19.82
C THR A 14 -30.20 -4.99 18.78
N LEU A 15 -29.94 -4.44 17.60
CA LEU A 15 -29.09 -5.07 16.60
C LEU A 15 -27.67 -5.16 17.19
N LEU A 16 -27.33 -6.31 17.77
CA LEU A 16 -25.95 -6.73 17.89
C LEU A 16 -25.46 -6.99 16.46
N ALA A 17 -24.91 -5.96 15.82
CA ALA A 17 -24.12 -6.17 14.61
C ALA A 17 -22.99 -7.14 15.00
N PRO A 18 -22.89 -8.33 14.40
CA PRO A 18 -21.69 -9.12 14.57
C PRO A 18 -20.54 -8.25 14.05
N PHE A 19 -19.57 -7.97 14.91
CA PHE A 19 -18.27 -7.52 14.45
C PHE A 19 -17.75 -8.64 13.55
N ALA A 20 -18.05 -8.56 12.26
CA ALA A 20 -17.35 -9.34 11.26
C ALA A 20 -15.88 -8.94 11.45
N ALA A 21 -15.11 -9.82 12.06
CA ALA A 21 -13.67 -9.69 12.08
C ALA A 21 -13.26 -9.66 10.60
N ASP A 22 -13.00 -8.46 10.09
CA ASP A 22 -12.68 -8.25 8.69
C ASP A 22 -11.42 -9.07 8.39
N ALA A 23 -11.60 -10.18 7.68
CA ALA A 23 -10.49 -11.04 7.34
C ALA A 23 -9.58 -10.24 6.41
N GLY A 24 -8.28 -10.21 6.70
CA GLY A 24 -7.32 -9.61 5.79
C GLY A 24 -7.46 -10.19 4.38
N GLU A 25 -7.16 -9.40 3.37
CA GLU A 25 -7.16 -9.83 1.98
C GLU A 25 -5.89 -9.30 1.30
N MET A 26 -5.17 -10.21 0.66
CA MET A 26 -3.98 -9.92 -0.13
C MET A 26 -4.07 -10.62 -1.49
N THR A 27 -3.60 -9.97 -2.55
CA THR A 27 -3.48 -10.56 -3.89
C THR A 27 -2.03 -10.51 -4.34
N LEU A 28 -1.48 -11.66 -4.71
CA LEU A 28 -0.16 -11.80 -5.30
C LEU A 28 -0.29 -11.90 -6.82
N PHE A 29 0.64 -11.28 -7.55
CA PHE A 29 0.66 -11.23 -9.01
C PHE A 29 1.99 -11.76 -9.51
N GLN A 30 1.92 -12.52 -10.60
CA GLN A 30 3.08 -13.22 -11.16
C GLN A 30 4.08 -12.26 -11.79
N ASP A 31 3.60 -11.16 -12.36
CA ASP A 31 4.46 -10.16 -12.99
C ASP A 31 4.49 -8.86 -12.17
N SER A 32 5.46 -8.00 -12.46
CA SER A 32 5.50 -6.64 -11.91
C SER A 32 4.30 -5.79 -12.39
N ASP A 33 3.99 -4.75 -11.63
CA ASP A 33 2.91 -3.80 -11.91
C ASP A 33 1.51 -4.45 -11.97
N PHE A 34 1.29 -5.47 -11.14
CA PHE A 34 -0.01 -6.14 -10.93
C PHE A 34 -0.54 -6.85 -12.19
N ARG A 35 0.36 -7.46 -12.94
CA ARG A 35 0.07 -8.16 -14.20
C ARG A 35 0.24 -9.67 -14.07
N GLY A 36 -0.15 -10.36 -15.13
CA GLY A 36 -0.07 -11.81 -15.21
C GLY A 36 -1.09 -12.50 -14.33
N ARG A 37 -0.78 -13.75 -13.97
CA ARG A 37 -1.65 -14.56 -13.11
C ARG A 37 -1.69 -13.98 -11.70
N ALA A 38 -2.89 -13.94 -11.11
CA ALA A 38 -3.11 -13.44 -9.75
C ALA A 38 -3.67 -14.54 -8.83
N VAL A 39 -3.29 -14.51 -7.56
CA VAL A 39 -3.84 -15.36 -6.49
C VAL A 39 -4.22 -14.47 -5.32
N THR A 40 -5.50 -14.51 -4.93
CA THR A 40 -6.02 -13.80 -3.76
C THR A 40 -6.13 -14.75 -2.57
N VAL A 41 -5.59 -14.32 -1.42
CA VAL A 41 -5.62 -15.05 -0.15
C VAL A 41 -6.36 -14.23 0.90
N ARG A 42 -7.15 -14.92 1.73
CA ARG A 42 -7.91 -14.35 2.86
C ARG A 42 -7.63 -15.05 4.20
N SER A 43 -6.76 -16.04 4.15
CA SER A 43 -6.31 -16.85 5.27
C SER A 43 -4.85 -17.20 5.07
N ASP A 44 -4.25 -17.76 6.11
CA ASP A 44 -2.88 -18.24 6.08
C ASP A 44 -2.70 -19.33 5.02
N VAL A 45 -1.59 -19.24 4.29
CA VAL A 45 -1.14 -20.22 3.30
C VAL A 45 0.30 -20.59 3.62
N GLY A 46 0.45 -21.73 4.29
CA GLY A 46 1.77 -22.25 4.66
C GLY A 46 2.61 -22.71 3.48
N ASP A 47 2.02 -22.92 2.30
CA ASP A 47 2.75 -23.36 1.12
C ASP A 47 2.00 -22.94 -0.15
N LEU A 48 2.58 -22.00 -0.91
CA LEU A 48 2.00 -21.46 -2.14
C LEU A 48 2.04 -22.46 -3.31
N SER A 49 2.79 -23.56 -3.21
CA SER A 49 2.75 -24.63 -4.21
C SER A 49 1.37 -25.28 -4.32
N ARG A 50 0.59 -25.28 -3.22
CA ARG A 50 -0.82 -25.74 -3.19
C ARG A 50 -1.74 -24.94 -4.10
N MET A 51 -1.33 -23.72 -4.44
CA MET A 51 -2.01 -22.83 -5.38
C MET A 51 -1.25 -22.72 -6.71
N ASN A 52 -0.24 -23.56 -6.93
CA ASN A 52 0.69 -23.49 -8.07
C ASN A 52 1.33 -22.09 -8.21
N PHE A 53 1.66 -21.43 -7.09
CA PHE A 53 2.12 -20.04 -7.05
C PHE A 53 3.43 -19.85 -6.27
N ASN A 54 4.13 -20.95 -5.95
CA ASN A 54 5.42 -20.90 -5.27
C ASN A 54 6.45 -20.16 -6.11
N ASP A 55 7.19 -19.23 -5.52
CA ASP A 55 8.30 -18.52 -6.17
C ASP A 55 7.88 -17.78 -7.45
N LYS A 56 6.62 -17.33 -7.52
CA LYS A 56 6.08 -16.61 -8.69
C LYS A 56 5.74 -15.16 -8.43
N ALA A 57 5.62 -14.75 -7.18
CA ALA A 57 5.15 -13.41 -6.86
C ALA A 57 6.21 -12.35 -7.24
N SER A 58 5.83 -11.42 -8.12
CA SER A 58 6.64 -10.25 -8.51
C SER A 58 5.97 -8.92 -8.13
N SER A 59 4.67 -8.90 -7.85
CA SER A 59 3.97 -7.75 -7.26
C SER A 59 2.80 -8.17 -6.37
N ILE A 60 2.41 -7.32 -5.42
CA ILE A 60 1.40 -7.64 -4.40
C ILE A 60 0.49 -6.44 -4.14
N ILE A 61 -0.81 -6.69 -3.96
CA ILE A 61 -1.77 -5.72 -3.41
C ILE A 61 -2.29 -6.26 -2.08
N VAL A 62 -2.12 -5.51 -0.99
CA VAL A 62 -2.75 -5.81 0.29
C VAL A 62 -3.96 -4.90 0.43
N ARG A 63 -5.18 -5.47 0.40
CA ARG A 63 -6.41 -4.71 0.55
C ARG A 63 -6.74 -4.43 2.03
N SER A 64 -6.62 -5.44 2.87
CA SER A 64 -6.92 -5.37 4.30
C SER A 64 -6.03 -6.32 5.11
N GLY A 65 -5.92 -6.07 6.41
CA GLY A 65 -5.04 -6.82 7.31
C GLY A 65 -3.56 -6.47 7.17
N SER A 66 -2.73 -7.07 8.01
CA SER A 66 -1.27 -7.05 7.87
C SER A 66 -0.81 -8.47 7.56
N TRP A 67 0.07 -8.63 6.58
CA TRP A 67 0.46 -9.94 6.07
C TRP A 67 1.96 -10.13 6.18
N GLU A 68 2.40 -11.25 6.73
CA GLU A 68 3.79 -11.69 6.65
C GLU A 68 3.96 -12.57 5.43
N VAL A 69 4.93 -12.25 4.58
CA VAL A 69 5.34 -13.06 3.43
C VAL A 69 6.75 -13.58 3.69
N CYS A 70 6.97 -14.87 3.46
CA CYS A 70 8.21 -15.57 3.79
C CYS A 70 8.78 -16.29 2.58
N ARG A 71 10.11 -16.31 2.51
CA ARG A 71 10.83 -16.96 1.41
C ARG A 71 10.59 -18.46 1.35
N ASP A 72 10.57 -19.12 2.50
CA ASP A 72 10.40 -20.56 2.57
C ASP A 72 8.98 -20.93 2.99
N ALA A 73 8.58 -22.16 2.69
CA ALA A 73 7.31 -22.71 3.16
C ALA A 73 7.24 -22.77 4.69
N ASN A 74 6.02 -22.82 5.21
CA ASN A 74 5.68 -22.87 6.64
C ASN A 74 6.19 -21.67 7.44
N TYR A 75 6.20 -20.49 6.83
CA TYR A 75 6.57 -19.21 7.44
C TYR A 75 8.02 -19.18 7.92
N ARG A 76 8.94 -19.73 7.12
CA ARG A 76 10.36 -19.84 7.43
C ARG A 76 11.22 -18.97 6.52
N GLY A 77 12.52 -18.92 6.85
CA GLY A 77 13.51 -18.16 6.11
C GLY A 77 13.41 -16.67 6.39
N SER A 78 13.74 -15.86 5.38
CA SER A 78 13.56 -14.41 5.48
C SER A 78 12.09 -14.05 5.27
N CYS A 79 11.53 -13.30 6.22
CA CYS A 79 10.14 -12.86 6.18
C CYS A 79 10.04 -11.33 6.20
N ARG A 80 8.96 -10.81 5.61
CA ARG A 80 8.64 -9.38 5.58
C ARG A 80 7.15 -9.17 5.84
N VAL A 81 6.84 -8.23 6.73
CA VAL A 81 5.46 -7.80 6.96
C VAL A 81 5.07 -6.68 5.98
N LEU A 82 3.96 -6.88 5.29
CA LEU A 82 3.30 -5.97 4.36
C LEU A 82 2.01 -5.45 5.01
N ARG A 83 1.78 -4.15 4.89
CA ARG A 83 0.56 -3.47 5.35
C ARG A 83 -0.33 -3.16 4.15
N PRO A 84 -1.58 -2.71 4.35
CA PRO A 84 -2.45 -2.32 3.23
C PRO A 84 -1.74 -1.34 2.29
N GLY A 85 -1.76 -1.63 0.99
CA GLY A 85 -1.00 -0.88 -0.01
C GLY A 85 -0.75 -1.65 -1.31
N TYR A 86 -0.05 -0.98 -2.23
CA TYR A 86 0.28 -1.46 -3.58
C TYR A 86 1.80 -1.61 -3.72
N TYR A 87 2.27 -2.83 -3.95
CA TYR A 87 3.68 -3.19 -4.10
C TYR A 87 3.93 -3.66 -5.53
N SER A 88 4.22 -2.72 -6.45
CA SER A 88 4.39 -3.01 -7.88
C SER A 88 5.66 -3.80 -8.21
N SER A 89 6.60 -3.87 -7.27
CA SER A 89 7.81 -4.70 -7.32
C SER A 89 8.17 -5.21 -5.92
N LEU A 90 8.95 -6.28 -5.85
CA LEU A 90 9.35 -6.93 -4.60
C LEU A 90 10.87 -6.99 -4.44
N PRO A 91 11.58 -5.87 -4.22
CA PRO A 91 13.02 -5.88 -4.05
C PRO A 91 13.44 -6.79 -2.88
N GLY A 92 14.29 -7.77 -3.17
CA GLY A 92 14.75 -8.79 -2.21
C GLY A 92 13.75 -9.93 -1.92
N MET A 93 12.56 -9.91 -2.54
CA MET A 93 11.50 -10.93 -2.37
C MET A 93 10.85 -11.33 -3.72
N ASN A 94 11.43 -10.91 -4.85
CA ASN A 94 10.91 -11.22 -6.19
C ASN A 94 11.10 -12.70 -6.50
N ASP A 95 10.05 -13.39 -6.92
CA ASP A 95 10.07 -14.79 -7.36
C ASP A 95 10.67 -15.76 -6.33
N VAL A 96 10.53 -15.44 -5.03
CA VAL A 96 11.06 -16.28 -3.94
C VAL A 96 10.09 -16.43 -2.78
N ILE A 97 8.85 -15.96 -2.89
CA ILE A 97 7.86 -16.09 -1.81
C ILE A 97 7.20 -17.48 -1.88
N SER A 98 7.26 -18.21 -0.77
CA SER A 98 6.69 -19.56 -0.65
C SER A 98 5.58 -19.69 0.40
N SER A 99 5.45 -18.76 1.35
CA SER A 99 4.35 -18.80 2.32
C SER A 99 3.89 -17.41 2.78
N VAL A 100 2.62 -17.30 3.18
CA VAL A 100 2.00 -16.05 3.61
C VAL A 100 1.03 -16.27 4.77
N ARG A 101 1.00 -15.37 5.75
CA ARG A 101 0.02 -15.41 6.86
C ARG A 101 -0.41 -14.03 7.30
N GLU A 102 -1.60 -13.94 7.85
CA GLU A 102 -2.07 -12.69 8.45
C GLU A 102 -1.51 -12.56 9.86
N VAL A 103 -0.95 -11.39 10.18
CA VAL A 103 -0.41 -11.10 11.51
C VAL A 103 -1.45 -10.38 12.36
N GLY A 104 -1.59 -10.78 13.64
CA GLY A 104 -2.42 -10.08 14.63
C GLY A 104 -3.85 -10.61 14.78
N LYS A 105 -4.23 -11.73 14.17
CA LYS A 105 -5.50 -12.41 14.43
C LYS A 105 -5.49 -13.16 15.78
N PRO A 106 -6.44 -12.88 16.70
CA PRO A 106 -6.59 -13.66 17.92
C PRO A 106 -6.98 -15.10 17.57
N GLY A 107 -6.19 -16.09 18.02
CA GLY A 107 -6.50 -17.52 17.85
C GLY A 107 -5.61 -18.31 16.88
N HIS A 108 -4.73 -17.66 16.11
CA HIS A 108 -3.69 -18.36 15.36
C HIS A 108 -2.42 -18.46 16.21
N GLY A 109 -2.20 -19.66 16.75
CA GLY A 109 -1.17 -19.95 17.75
C GLY A 109 0.25 -19.56 17.31
N GLY A 110 1.00 -19.00 18.26
CA GLY A 110 2.40 -19.36 18.42
C GLY A 110 3.46 -18.35 18.01
N HIS A 111 3.13 -17.19 17.45
CA HIS A 111 4.08 -16.08 17.41
C HIS A 111 3.55 -14.91 18.19
N ARG A 112 3.99 -14.81 19.45
CA ARG A 112 4.20 -13.49 20.04
C ARG A 112 5.06 -12.74 19.02
N PRO A 113 4.57 -11.65 18.40
CA PRO A 113 5.41 -10.86 17.52
C PRO A 113 6.70 -10.56 18.30
N PRO A 114 7.88 -10.68 17.68
CA PRO A 114 9.13 -10.32 18.34
C PRO A 114 8.91 -8.95 18.99
N PRO A 115 9.47 -8.69 20.19
CA PRO A 115 9.36 -7.40 20.82
C PRO A 115 9.62 -6.34 19.74
N PRO A 116 8.75 -5.31 19.63
CA PRO A 116 8.83 -4.38 18.53
C PRO A 116 10.29 -3.98 18.40
N PRO A 117 10.91 -4.10 17.20
CA PRO A 117 12.26 -3.64 17.03
C PRO A 117 12.31 -2.21 17.60
N PRO A 118 13.40 -1.84 18.29
CA PRO A 118 13.54 -0.51 18.87
C PRO A 118 13.00 0.46 17.83
N PRO A 119 12.07 1.37 18.22
CA PRO A 119 11.29 2.14 17.27
C PRO A 119 12.25 2.62 16.21
N LYS A 120 12.05 2.13 14.97
CA LYS A 120 12.90 2.55 13.85
C LYS A 120 13.01 4.05 14.01
N PRO A 121 14.23 4.62 13.99
CA PRO A 121 14.41 6.05 14.18
C PRO A 121 13.30 6.71 13.42
N ARG A 122 12.46 7.48 14.14
CA ARG A 122 11.32 8.16 13.51
C ARG A 122 11.86 8.66 12.19
N PRO A 123 11.28 8.26 11.03
CA PRO A 123 11.74 8.76 9.76
C PRO A 123 11.93 10.25 9.98
N PRO A 124 13.11 10.81 9.67
CA PRO A 124 13.37 12.19 10.01
C PRO A 124 12.19 13.03 9.48
N ASP A 125 11.91 14.18 10.09
CA ASP A 125 10.68 14.91 9.76
C ASP A 125 10.54 15.22 8.24
N ASP A 126 11.67 15.11 7.51
CA ASP A 126 11.81 15.12 6.06
C ASP A 126 11.10 13.96 5.30
N MET A 127 10.75 12.85 5.95
CA MET A 127 10.03 11.70 5.37
C MET A 127 8.53 11.68 5.71
N ARG A 128 8.03 12.66 6.48
CA ARG A 128 6.60 12.79 6.83
C ARG A 128 5.72 13.40 5.73
N GLY A 129 6.29 13.74 4.58
CA GLY A 129 5.54 14.33 3.46
C GLY A 129 4.51 13.37 2.88
N ALA A 130 3.46 13.91 2.26
CA ALA A 130 2.49 13.14 1.49
C ALA A 130 3.12 12.47 0.28
N VAL A 131 4.07 13.20 -0.32
CA VAL A 131 4.83 12.78 -1.49
C VAL A 131 6.30 13.16 -1.28
N LEU A 132 7.20 12.25 -1.61
CA LEU A 132 8.64 12.49 -1.70
C LEU A 132 9.05 12.32 -3.16
N LEU A 133 9.70 13.35 -3.73
CA LEU A 133 10.22 13.34 -5.08
C LEU A 133 11.74 13.16 -5.04
N PHE A 134 12.28 12.21 -5.79
CA PHE A 134 13.71 11.89 -5.80
C PHE A 134 14.33 12.15 -7.18
N PRO A 135 15.57 12.67 -7.24
CA PRO A 135 16.23 12.99 -8.50
C PRO A 135 16.82 11.78 -9.21
N ASP A 136 17.02 10.67 -8.48
CA ASP A 136 17.63 9.46 -8.99
C ASP A 136 16.68 8.26 -8.98
N VAL A 137 17.09 7.19 -9.65
CA VAL A 137 16.39 5.90 -9.64
C VAL A 137 16.45 5.27 -8.25
N GLY A 138 15.40 4.50 -7.91
CA GLY A 138 15.39 3.75 -6.66
C GLY A 138 15.33 4.62 -5.39
N MET A 139 14.70 5.80 -5.48
CA MET A 139 14.49 6.72 -4.35
C MET A 139 15.81 7.18 -3.71
N ARG A 140 16.79 7.50 -4.57
CA ARG A 140 18.11 7.98 -4.18
C ARG A 140 18.25 9.49 -4.43
N GLY A 141 19.28 10.07 -3.83
CA GLY A 141 19.53 11.51 -3.84
C GLY A 141 18.67 12.26 -2.82
N GLN A 142 18.88 13.58 -2.71
CA GLN A 142 18.15 14.42 -1.77
C GLN A 142 16.70 14.58 -2.23
N PRO A 143 15.69 14.14 -1.45
CA PRO A 143 14.30 14.29 -1.84
C PRO A 143 13.77 15.70 -1.62
N VAL A 144 12.80 16.08 -2.44
CA VAL A 144 11.86 17.16 -2.12
C VAL A 144 10.61 16.58 -1.50
N ARG A 145 10.24 17.16 -0.36
CA ARG A 145 9.11 16.73 0.46
C ARG A 145 7.91 17.63 0.24
N LEU A 146 6.79 17.02 -0.14
CA LEU A 146 5.53 17.72 -0.39
C LEU A 146 4.48 17.26 0.60
N GLU A 147 3.94 18.19 1.38
CA GLU A 147 2.77 17.94 2.25
C GLU A 147 1.45 18.32 1.58
N ARG A 148 1.52 19.23 0.61
CA ARG A 148 0.40 19.89 -0.06
C ARG A 148 0.67 20.01 -1.55
N GLU A 149 -0.34 20.45 -2.29
CA GLU A 149 -0.22 20.74 -3.72
C GLU A 149 0.85 21.81 -4.02
N VAL A 150 1.55 21.63 -5.13
CA VAL A 150 2.61 22.49 -5.64
C VAL A 150 2.35 22.80 -7.11
N ARG A 151 2.03 24.07 -7.37
CA ARG A 151 1.77 24.58 -8.73
C ARG A 151 3.02 24.67 -9.60
N ASP A 152 4.20 24.80 -9.00
CA ASP A 152 5.46 24.96 -9.72
C ASP A 152 6.62 24.47 -8.86
N LEU A 153 7.29 23.40 -9.32
CA LEU A 153 8.42 22.77 -8.64
C LEU A 153 9.71 23.58 -8.74
N SER A 154 9.78 24.58 -9.62
CA SER A 154 10.91 25.52 -9.70
C SER A 154 11.13 26.24 -8.38
N ARG A 155 10.05 26.46 -7.61
CA ARG A 155 10.09 27.07 -6.26
C ARG A 155 10.86 26.22 -5.23
N TYR A 156 11.06 24.95 -5.52
CA TYR A 156 11.83 24.01 -4.72
C TYR A 156 13.15 23.63 -5.40
N GLY A 157 13.52 24.28 -6.51
CA GLY A 157 14.71 23.93 -7.29
C GLY A 157 14.64 22.52 -7.90
N PHE A 158 13.42 22.02 -8.16
CA PHE A 158 13.18 20.62 -8.49
C PHE A 158 12.36 20.39 -9.77
N ASN A 159 12.19 21.44 -10.57
CA ASN A 159 11.52 21.32 -11.87
C ASN A 159 12.25 20.33 -12.76
N ASP A 160 11.52 19.41 -13.39
CA ASP A 160 12.08 18.43 -14.33
C ASP A 160 13.19 17.55 -13.73
N ARG A 161 13.19 17.35 -12.42
CA ARG A 161 14.19 16.49 -11.73
C ARG A 161 13.64 15.16 -11.26
N THR A 162 12.34 15.03 -11.09
CA THR A 162 11.72 13.82 -10.52
C THR A 162 11.99 12.59 -11.39
N VAL A 163 12.66 11.59 -10.84
CA VAL A 163 12.91 10.28 -11.48
C VAL A 163 12.20 9.15 -10.74
N SER A 164 12.16 9.20 -9.41
CA SER A 164 11.43 8.23 -8.58
C SER A 164 10.64 8.94 -7.49
N VAL A 165 9.59 8.28 -6.97
CA VAL A 165 8.60 8.91 -6.08
C VAL A 165 8.18 7.95 -4.98
N VAL A 166 7.97 8.46 -3.77
CA VAL A 166 7.22 7.77 -2.72
C VAL A 166 5.95 8.58 -2.43
N ILE A 167 4.80 7.92 -2.46
CA ILE A 167 3.50 8.51 -2.09
C ILE A 167 3.04 7.82 -0.81
N ASN A 168 3.06 8.54 0.30
CA ASN A 168 2.70 8.00 1.61
C ASN A 168 1.18 7.95 1.82
N TYR A 169 0.43 8.95 1.32
CA TYR A 169 -1.01 9.01 1.49
C TYR A 169 -1.76 9.79 0.40
N GLY A 170 -2.97 9.33 0.10
CA GLY A 170 -3.86 9.94 -0.90
C GLY A 170 -3.49 9.62 -2.34
N ARG A 171 -4.34 10.06 -3.27
CA ARG A 171 -4.09 9.98 -4.72
C ARG A 171 -3.65 11.35 -5.22
N TRP A 172 -2.64 11.37 -6.07
CA TRP A 172 -1.96 12.58 -6.51
C TRP A 172 -1.84 12.62 -8.02
N GLU A 173 -2.02 13.80 -8.59
CA GLU A 173 -1.83 14.09 -10.01
C GLU A 173 -0.50 14.82 -10.20
N PHE A 174 0.31 14.30 -11.12
CA PHE A 174 1.62 14.83 -11.49
C PHE A 174 1.55 15.28 -12.94
N CYS A 175 1.90 16.52 -13.22
CA CYS A 175 1.77 17.13 -14.53
C CYS A 175 3.11 17.61 -15.07
N VAL A 176 3.29 17.50 -16.38
CA VAL A 176 4.56 17.89 -17.03
C VAL A 176 4.78 19.39 -17.05
N ASP A 177 3.70 20.18 -17.08
CA ASP A 177 3.79 21.64 -17.04
C ASP A 177 3.40 22.18 -15.66
N ALA A 178 3.82 23.42 -15.40
CA ALA A 178 3.38 24.16 -14.22
C ALA A 178 1.86 24.40 -14.23
N ASN A 179 1.31 24.69 -13.06
CA ASN A 179 -0.11 24.97 -12.80
C ASN A 179 -1.04 23.81 -13.20
N TYR A 180 -0.58 22.57 -13.07
CA TYR A 180 -1.35 21.34 -13.31
C TYR A 180 -1.81 21.22 -14.78
N ARG A 181 -0.90 21.54 -15.71
CA ARG A 181 -1.18 21.56 -17.16
C ARG A 181 -0.35 20.53 -17.92
N GLY A 182 -0.68 20.40 -19.20
CA GLY A 182 -0.05 19.46 -20.10
C GLY A 182 -0.51 18.04 -19.83
N ARG A 183 0.37 17.09 -20.13
CA ARG A 183 0.11 15.68 -19.83
C ARG A 183 0.25 15.44 -18.32
N CYS A 184 -0.78 14.84 -17.73
CA CYS A 184 -0.81 14.49 -16.31
C CYS A 184 -0.97 12.99 -16.11
N MET A 185 -0.47 12.48 -14.98
CA MET A 185 -0.65 11.10 -14.53
C MET A 185 -1.10 11.10 -13.08
N ILE A 186 -2.05 10.23 -12.77
CA ILE A 186 -2.56 10.06 -11.42
C ILE A 186 -1.94 8.81 -10.79
N MET A 187 -1.36 8.96 -9.61
CA MET A 187 -0.69 7.89 -8.86
C MET A 187 -1.26 7.80 -7.43
N GLY A 188 -1.34 6.58 -6.91
CA GLY A 188 -1.83 6.29 -5.55
C GLY A 188 -0.67 6.10 -4.56
N PRO A 189 -0.97 5.74 -3.31
CA PRO A 189 0.06 5.41 -2.33
C PRO A 189 0.93 4.24 -2.81
N GLY A 190 2.25 4.37 -2.65
CA GLY A 190 3.21 3.39 -3.16
C GLY A 190 4.62 3.96 -3.31
N SER A 191 5.55 3.09 -3.72
CA SER A 191 6.93 3.45 -4.03
C SER A 191 7.23 3.16 -5.50
N TYR A 192 7.57 4.19 -6.25
CA TYR A 192 7.76 4.15 -7.70
C TYR A 192 9.25 4.35 -7.99
N GLY A 193 9.99 3.26 -8.19
CA GLY A 193 11.45 3.28 -8.35
C GLY A 193 11.96 3.94 -9.63
N ARG A 194 11.08 4.12 -10.63
CA ARG A 194 11.31 4.90 -11.84
C ARG A 194 9.97 5.32 -12.44
N LEU A 195 9.87 6.55 -12.93
CA LEU A 195 8.69 7.06 -13.64
C LEU A 195 8.81 6.85 -15.16
N HIS A 196 8.28 5.75 -15.68
CA HIS A 196 8.30 5.51 -17.12
C HIS A 196 7.46 6.55 -17.89
N GLY A 197 8.10 7.26 -18.83
CA GLY A 197 7.45 8.25 -19.70
C GLY A 197 7.23 9.64 -19.08
N MET A 198 7.49 9.82 -17.78
CA MET A 198 7.42 11.13 -17.09
C MET A 198 8.66 11.47 -16.26
N GLU A 199 9.68 10.62 -16.28
CA GLU A 199 10.99 10.90 -15.68
C GLU A 199 11.57 12.23 -16.18
N ARG A 200 12.08 13.03 -15.24
CA ARG A 200 12.70 14.34 -15.50
C ARG A 200 11.80 15.32 -16.26
N ARG A 201 10.48 15.24 -16.05
CA ARG A 201 9.51 16.08 -16.75
C ARG A 201 8.44 16.68 -15.86
N ILE A 202 8.39 16.32 -14.58
CA ILE A 202 7.32 16.78 -13.69
C ILE A 202 7.60 18.22 -13.25
N SER A 203 6.61 19.08 -13.43
CA SER A 203 6.67 20.51 -13.05
C SER A 203 5.61 20.92 -12.03
N SER A 204 4.52 20.17 -11.87
CA SER A 204 3.51 20.44 -10.83
C SER A 204 2.82 19.18 -10.31
N VAL A 205 2.33 19.25 -9.05
CA VAL A 205 1.78 18.09 -8.33
C VAL A 205 0.61 18.53 -7.45
N ARG A 206 -0.56 17.88 -7.53
CA ARG A 206 -1.72 18.17 -6.65
C ARG A 206 -2.44 16.94 -6.16
N ARG A 207 -3.16 17.08 -5.04
CA ARG A 207 -3.99 16.00 -4.50
C ARG A 207 -5.28 15.89 -5.31
N VAL A 208 -5.65 14.68 -5.69
CA VAL A 208 -6.95 14.38 -6.29
C VAL A 208 -7.93 14.10 -5.16
N ARG A 209 -9.09 14.77 -5.18
CA ARG A 209 -10.17 14.54 -4.21
C ARG A 209 -11.04 13.37 -4.63
#